data_AF-A0A9E0U9L2-F1
#
_entry.id   AF-A0A9E0U9L2-F1
#
_cell.length_a   1.000
_cell.length_b   1.000
_cell.length_c   1.000
_cell.angle_alpha   90.00
_cell.angle_beta   90.00
_cell.angle_gamma   90.00
#
_symmetry.space_group_name_H-M   'P 1'
#
loop_
_entity.id
_entity.type
_entity.pdbx_description
1 polymer ?
#
loop_
_entity_poly.entity_id
_entity_poly.type
_entity_poly.pdbx_seq_one_letter_code
_entity_poly.pdbx_strand_id
1 'polypeptide(L)'
;MPPRLDRQEKEDSAGDYSVDEKTRQVLLSEAGHEKIEAILTEMGLLPEGGSLYEPANIMLMHHVYAALRAHALFFRDQHYVVQNDEVIIVDEFTGRLMSGRRWSEGLHQAVEAKEGVAVQKENQTLASITFQNYFRIYQKLSGMTGTA
;
A
#
# COMPACT_ATOMS: atom_id res chain seq x y z
N MET A 1 3.71 12.58 7.92
CA MET A 1 2.75 11.96 8.86
C MET A 1 3.39 10.83 9.67
N PRO A 2 4.02 9.79 9.09
CA PRO A 2 4.69 8.72 9.87
C PRO A 2 5.88 9.13 10.76
N PRO A 3 6.71 10.15 10.43
CA PRO A 3 7.82 10.55 11.30
C PRO A 3 7.41 11.22 12.62
N ARG A 4 6.10 11.45 12.82
CA ARG A 4 5.55 12.02 14.06
C ARG A 4 4.97 10.93 14.97
N LEU A 5 5.03 9.66 14.58
CA LEU A 5 4.46 8.53 15.31
C LEU A 5 5.58 7.68 15.91
N ASP A 6 5.36 7.20 17.13
CA ASP A 6 6.31 6.41 17.90
C ASP A 6 6.03 4.92 17.74
N ARG A 7 7.05 4.15 17.36
CA ARG A 7 6.96 2.68 17.26
C ARG A 7 6.92 2.07 18.66
N GLN A 8 5.95 1.19 18.88
CA GLN A 8 5.89 0.36 20.08
C GLN A 8 7.01 -0.69 20.09
N GLU A 9 7.66 -0.87 21.23
CA GLU A 9 8.67 -1.94 21.43
C GLU A 9 8.01 -3.33 21.56
N LYS A 10 6.79 -3.39 22.09
CA LYS A 10 5.93 -4.58 22.24
C LYS A 10 4.47 -4.21 21.96
N GLU A 11 3.66 -5.19 21.55
CA GLU A 11 2.25 -5.02 21.14
C GLU A 11 1.36 -4.29 22.19
N ASP A 12 1.73 -4.34 23.48
CA ASP A 12 1.02 -3.65 24.58
C ASP A 12 1.88 -2.59 25.29
N SER A 13 2.88 -2.03 24.60
CA SER A 13 3.76 -1.00 25.17
C SER A 13 3.35 0.41 24.75
N ALA A 14 3.89 1.42 25.43
CA ALA A 14 3.66 2.81 25.06
C ALA A 14 4.17 3.07 23.62
N GLY A 15 3.30 3.65 22.79
CA GLY A 15 3.59 4.00 21.40
C GLY A 15 2.34 4.00 20.53
N ASP A 16 2.49 4.48 19.30
CA ASP A 16 1.39 4.76 18.37
C ASP A 16 1.09 3.58 17.45
N TYR A 17 2.10 2.76 17.12
CA TYR A 17 1.91 1.59 16.25
C TYR A 17 2.88 0.45 16.56
N SER A 18 2.44 -0.78 16.39
CA SER A 18 3.25 -1.98 16.43
C SER A 18 3.55 -2.48 15.02
N VAL A 19 4.65 -3.22 14.87
CA VAL A 19 5.09 -3.78 13.59
C VAL A 19 5.43 -5.24 13.80
N ASP A 20 4.73 -6.11 13.07
CA ASP A 20 5.09 -7.52 12.96
C ASP A 20 5.96 -7.73 11.73
N GLU A 21 7.26 -7.90 11.94
CA GLU A 21 8.24 -8.11 10.88
C GLU A 21 8.08 -9.48 10.19
N LYS A 22 7.48 -10.48 10.87
CA LYS A 22 7.26 -11.80 10.28
C LYS A 22 6.16 -11.77 9.23
N THR A 23 5.05 -11.09 9.55
CA THR A 23 3.92 -10.95 8.62
C THR A 23 3.99 -9.69 7.76
N ARG A 24 4.95 -8.79 8.04
CA ARG A 24 5.10 -7.46 7.42
C ARG A 24 3.81 -6.64 7.55
N GLN A 25 3.23 -6.68 8.74
CA GLN A 25 2.02 -5.94 9.08
C GLN A 25 2.33 -4.84 10.10
N VAL A 26 1.52 -3.80 10.06
CA VAL A 26 1.56 -2.68 11.00
C VAL A 26 0.17 -2.59 11.61
N LEU A 27 0.08 -2.50 12.93
CA LEU A 27 -1.16 -2.30 13.65
C LEU A 27 -1.07 -0.98 14.42
N LEU A 28 -2.16 -0.22 14.42
CA LEU A 28 -2.26 1.01 15.19
C LEU A 28 -2.78 0.73 16.59
N SER A 29 -2.22 1.43 17.57
CA SER A 29 -2.78 1.47 18.91
C SER A 29 -3.89 2.52 19.01
N GLU A 30 -4.70 2.47 20.06
CA GLU A 30 -5.72 3.50 20.32
C GLU A 30 -5.10 4.91 20.39
N ALA A 31 -3.95 5.04 21.08
CA ALA A 31 -3.22 6.30 21.18
C ALA A 31 -2.71 6.78 19.80
N GLY A 32 -2.21 5.86 18.98
CA GLY A 32 -1.78 6.19 17.62
C GLY A 32 -2.94 6.59 16.73
N HIS A 33 -4.13 6.03 16.97
CA HIS A 33 -5.36 6.39 16.27
C HIS A 33 -5.74 7.85 16.52
N GLU A 34 -5.85 8.25 17.79
CA GLU A 34 -6.18 9.63 18.19
C GLU A 34 -5.15 10.63 17.62
N LYS A 35 -3.87 10.27 17.67
CA LYS A 35 -2.78 11.11 17.15
C LYS A 35 -2.84 11.27 15.64
N ILE A 36 -3.21 10.21 14.91
CA ILE A 36 -3.40 10.24 13.46
C ILE A 36 -4.60 11.09 13.08
N GLU A 37 -5.73 10.94 13.77
CA GLU A 37 -6.92 11.76 13.55
C GLU A 37 -6.58 13.24 13.73
N ALA A 38 -5.90 13.60 14.83
CA ALA A 38 -5.45 14.97 15.06
C ALA A 38 -4.57 15.51 13.93
N ILE A 39 -3.57 14.73 13.46
CA ILE A 39 -2.70 15.13 12.35
C ILE A 39 -3.52 15.31 11.06
N LEU A 40 -4.47 14.43 10.78
CA LEU A 40 -5.29 14.51 9.57
C LEU A 40 -6.27 15.68 9.60
N THR A 41 -6.80 16.01 10.77
CA THR A 41 -7.62 17.21 10.98
C THR A 41 -6.78 18.48 10.80
N GLU A 42 -5.56 18.54 11.34
CA GLU A 42 -4.63 19.65 11.09
C GLU A 42 -4.31 19.84 9.60
N MET A 43 -4.24 18.74 8.85
CA MET A 43 -4.01 18.74 7.41
C MET A 43 -5.28 19.05 6.59
N GLY A 44 -6.44 19.20 7.23
CA GLY A 44 -7.72 19.44 6.57
C GLY A 44 -8.25 18.23 5.79
N LEU A 45 -7.73 17.03 6.04
CA LEU A 45 -8.12 15.78 5.37
C LEU A 45 -9.26 15.05 6.10
N LEU A 46 -9.45 15.35 7.39
CA LEU A 46 -10.51 14.81 8.23
C LEU A 46 -11.28 15.98 8.86
N PRO A 47 -12.63 15.99 8.82
CA PRO A 47 -13.41 17.03 9.47
C PRO A 47 -13.18 17.03 10.99
N GLU A 48 -13.32 18.19 11.63
CA GLU A 48 -13.20 18.30 13.09
C GLU A 48 -14.21 17.38 13.79
N GLY A 49 -13.70 16.45 14.60
CA GLY A 49 -14.50 15.46 15.32
C GLY A 49 -14.99 14.27 14.47
N GLY A 50 -14.56 14.16 13.21
CA GLY A 50 -14.79 12.97 12.40
C GLY A 50 -13.85 11.84 12.79
N SER A 51 -14.33 10.59 12.68
CA SER A 51 -13.48 9.43 13.00
C SER A 51 -12.90 8.78 11.74
N LEU A 52 -11.66 8.31 11.84
CA LEU A 52 -10.98 7.57 10.78
C LEU A 52 -11.64 6.22 10.48
N TYR A 53 -12.37 5.64 11.43
CA TYR A 53 -13.12 4.38 11.28
C TYR A 53 -14.45 4.53 10.53
N GLU A 54 -14.87 5.75 10.21
CA GLU A 54 -16.10 5.96 9.45
C GLU A 54 -15.99 5.34 8.04
N PRO A 55 -17.07 4.74 7.51
CA PRO A 55 -17.06 4.15 6.17
C PRO A 55 -16.66 5.13 5.06
N ALA A 56 -16.92 6.43 5.25
CA ALA A 56 -16.50 7.49 4.34
C ALA A 56 -14.97 7.62 4.23
N ASN A 57 -14.24 7.21 5.27
CA ASN A 57 -12.79 7.40 5.42
C ASN A 57 -11.98 6.11 5.16
N ILE A 58 -12.61 5.03 4.67
CA ILE A 58 -11.94 3.75 4.38
C ILE A 58 -10.71 3.92 3.48
N MET A 59 -10.81 4.76 2.44
CA MET A 59 -9.68 5.03 1.55
C MET A 59 -8.56 5.79 2.27
N LEU A 60 -8.90 6.73 3.14
CA LEU A 60 -7.93 7.49 3.93
C LEU A 60 -7.18 6.55 4.89
N MET A 61 -7.91 5.68 5.58
CA MET A 61 -7.34 4.63 6.43
C MET A 61 -6.37 3.74 5.64
N HIS A 62 -6.75 3.31 4.44
CA HIS A 62 -5.89 2.51 3.58
C HIS A 62 -4.57 3.22 3.24
N HIS A 63 -4.64 4.51 2.89
CA HIS A 63 -3.45 5.33 2.65
C HIS A 63 -2.57 5.50 3.88
N VAL A 64 -3.16 5.66 5.07
CA VAL A 64 -2.43 5.72 6.34
C VAL A 64 -1.64 4.43 6.59
N TYR A 65 -2.28 3.27 6.44
CA TYR A 65 -1.59 1.98 6.60
C TYR A 65 -0.52 1.75 5.52
N ALA A 66 -0.75 2.16 4.28
CA ALA A 66 0.26 2.10 3.22
C ALA A 66 1.48 2.97 3.56
N ALA A 67 1.26 4.20 4.05
CA ALA A 67 2.31 5.11 4.48
C ALA A 67 3.09 4.55 5.69
N LEU A 68 2.41 4.02 6.70
CA LEU A 68 3.05 3.40 7.86
C LEU A 68 3.92 2.21 7.45
N ARG A 69 3.40 1.31 6.61
CA ARG A 69 4.16 0.17 6.07
C ARG A 69 5.39 0.65 5.29
N ALA A 70 5.22 1.60 4.38
CA ALA A 70 6.33 2.17 3.59
C ALA A 70 7.43 2.77 4.48
N HIS A 71 7.05 3.42 5.59
CA HIS A 71 8.02 4.00 6.52
C HIS A 71 8.69 2.97 7.43
N ALA A 72 7.93 2.04 8.00
CA ALA A 72 8.39 1.16 9.07
C ALA A 72 8.97 -0.18 8.60
N LEU A 73 8.57 -0.67 7.42
CA LEU A 73 8.97 -1.99 6.91
C LEU A 73 9.85 -1.91 5.66
N PHE A 74 9.73 -0.85 4.86
CA PHE A 74 10.43 -0.73 3.58
C PHE A 74 11.56 0.31 3.65
N PHE A 75 12.78 -0.20 3.63
CA PHE A 75 14.00 0.60 3.72
C PHE A 75 14.72 0.71 2.37
N ARG A 76 15.21 1.91 2.09
CA ARG A 76 16.06 2.21 0.95
C ARG A 76 17.37 1.41 1.05
N ASP A 77 17.89 1.01 -0.10
CA ASP A 77 19.11 0.20 -0.29
C ASP A 77 19.04 -1.22 0.31
N GLN A 78 17.88 -1.63 0.82
CA GLN A 78 17.59 -2.99 1.27
C GLN A 78 16.42 -3.60 0.51
N HIS A 79 15.28 -2.92 0.48
CA HIS A 79 14.06 -3.41 -0.16
C HIS A 79 13.81 -2.77 -1.53
N TYR A 80 14.35 -1.58 -1.73
CA TYR A 80 14.29 -0.85 -2.99
C TYR A 80 15.44 0.14 -3.09
N VAL A 81 15.66 0.64 -4.31
CA VAL A 81 16.55 1.74 -4.59
C VAL A 81 15.79 2.83 -5.33
N VAL A 82 16.24 4.08 -5.21
CA VAL A 82 15.72 5.19 -6.01
C VAL A 82 16.75 5.51 -7.09
N GLN A 83 16.37 5.37 -8.36
CA GLN A 83 17.22 5.66 -9.51
C GLN A 83 16.40 6.40 -10.55
N ASN A 84 16.97 7.48 -11.13
CA ASN A 84 16.31 8.30 -12.16
C ASN A 84 14.90 8.77 -11.75
N ASP A 85 14.72 9.18 -10.50
CA ASP A 85 13.41 9.53 -9.93
C ASP A 85 12.36 8.41 -10.10
N GLU A 86 12.78 7.15 -9.99
CA GLU A 86 11.90 5.98 -9.97
C GLU A 86 12.29 5.03 -8.82
N VAL A 87 11.29 4.47 -8.16
CA VAL A 87 11.46 3.45 -7.12
C VAL A 87 11.56 2.08 -7.77
N ILE A 88 12.72 1.43 -7.63
CA ILE A 88 12.98 0.10 -8.18
C ILE A 88 13.09 -0.91 -7.05
N ILE A 89 12.26 -1.96 -7.10
CA ILE A 89 12.23 -3.01 -6.08
C ILE A 89 13.50 -3.87 -6.17
N VAL A 90 14.10 -4.18 -5.03
CA VAL A 90 15.20 -5.14 -4.90
C VAL A 90 14.63 -6.49 -4.51
N ASP A 91 14.98 -7.54 -5.26
CA ASP A 91 14.64 -8.92 -4.89
C ASP A 91 15.46 -9.35 -3.67
N GLU A 92 14.77 -9.76 -2.61
CA GLU A 92 15.38 -10.10 -1.30
C GLU A 92 16.25 -11.36 -1.33
N PHE A 93 16.03 -12.27 -2.28
CA PHE A 93 16.79 -13.52 -2.38
C PHE A 93 18.01 -13.38 -3.29
N THR A 94 17.89 -12.60 -4.36
CA THR A 94 18.90 -12.52 -5.42
C THR A 94 19.63 -11.18 -5.49
N GLY A 95 19.10 -10.15 -4.81
CA GLY A 95 19.60 -8.77 -4.89
C GLY A 95 19.37 -8.11 -6.25
N ARG A 96 18.61 -8.74 -7.16
CA ARG A 96 18.36 -8.20 -8.50
C ARG A 96 17.37 -7.05 -8.44
N LEU A 97 17.61 -6.06 -9.30
CA LEU A 97 16.68 -4.96 -9.53
C LEU A 97 15.51 -5.44 -10.40
N MET A 98 14.30 -5.34 -9.87
CA MET A 98 13.06 -5.71 -10.56
C MET A 98 12.39 -4.46 -11.17
N SER A 99 12.98 -3.94 -12.24
CA SER A 99 12.42 -2.81 -12.99
C SER A 99 11.02 -3.13 -13.55
N GLY A 100 10.10 -2.19 -13.45
CA GLY A 100 8.72 -2.33 -13.96
C GLY A 100 7.77 -3.11 -13.03
N ARG A 101 8.27 -3.70 -11.94
CA ARG A 101 7.42 -4.31 -10.91
C ARG A 101 7.04 -3.26 -9.87
N ARG A 102 5.76 -3.22 -9.50
CA ARG A 102 5.21 -2.35 -8.45
C ARG A 102 4.63 -3.20 -7.32
N TRP A 103 4.66 -2.69 -6.10
CA TRP A 103 3.92 -3.30 -4.99
C TRP A 103 2.45 -2.90 -5.07
N SER A 104 1.56 -3.80 -4.66
CA SER A 104 0.10 -3.59 -4.64
C SER A 104 -0.36 -2.80 -3.41
N GLU A 105 -1.68 -2.53 -3.33
CA GLU A 105 -2.34 -1.97 -2.14
C GLU A 105 -1.80 -0.59 -1.74
N GLY A 106 -1.56 0.28 -2.73
CA GLY A 106 -1.09 1.64 -2.50
C GLY A 106 0.35 1.76 -1.97
N LEU A 107 1.04 0.64 -1.71
CA LEU A 107 2.33 0.63 -1.03
C LEU A 107 3.42 1.27 -1.89
N HIS A 108 3.39 1.04 -3.20
CA HIS A 108 4.40 1.62 -4.08
C HIS A 108 4.26 3.14 -4.17
N GLN A 109 3.04 3.66 -4.26
CA GLN A 109 2.80 5.11 -4.19
C GLN A 109 3.24 5.68 -2.84
N ALA A 110 3.02 4.94 -1.74
CA ALA A 110 3.46 5.38 -0.42
C ALA A 110 4.99 5.46 -0.32
N VAL A 111 5.73 4.55 -0.95
CA VAL A 111 7.21 4.61 -1.02
C VAL A 111 7.67 5.73 -1.94
N GLU A 112 7.04 5.92 -3.10
CA GLU A 112 7.31 7.07 -3.99
C GLU A 112 7.13 8.40 -3.23
N ALA A 113 6.01 8.55 -2.51
CA ALA A 113 5.72 9.74 -1.70
C ALA A 113 6.71 9.91 -0.54
N LYS A 114 7.12 8.81 0.13
CA LYS A 114 8.12 8.82 1.20
C LYS A 114 9.47 9.37 0.72
N GLU A 115 9.91 8.97 -0.46
CA GLU A 115 11.21 9.38 -1.02
C GLU A 115 11.13 10.69 -1.82
N GLY A 116 9.96 11.33 -1.90
CA GLY A 116 9.77 12.58 -2.66
C GLY A 116 9.80 12.39 -4.17
N VAL A 117 9.61 11.15 -4.64
CA VAL A 117 9.57 10.79 -6.05
C VAL A 117 8.19 11.07 -6.62
N ALA A 118 8.10 11.32 -7.93
CA ALA A 118 6.83 11.50 -8.62
C ALA A 118 5.94 10.27 -8.46
N VAL A 119 4.81 10.43 -7.76
CA VAL A 119 3.84 9.36 -7.54
C VAL A 119 3.13 9.04 -8.85
N GLN A 120 3.29 7.81 -9.34
CA GLN A 120 2.59 7.39 -10.54
C GLN A 120 1.21 6.85 -10.19
N LYS A 121 0.24 7.07 -11.11
CA LYS A 121 -1.10 6.51 -10.95
C LYS A 121 -1.05 5.00 -11.08
N GLU A 122 -1.75 4.29 -10.19
CA GLU A 122 -1.94 2.86 -10.33
C GLU A 122 -2.83 2.58 -11.53
N ASN A 123 -2.46 1.59 -12.34
CA ASN A 123 -3.37 1.03 -13.32
C ASN A 123 -4.36 0.13 -12.58
N GLN A 124 -5.56 0.63 -12.32
CA GLN A 124 -6.62 -0.14 -11.68
C GLN A 124 -7.33 -1.01 -12.73
N THR A 125 -7.29 -2.33 -12.54
CA THR A 125 -8.09 -3.26 -13.33
C THR A 125 -9.55 -3.18 -12.87
N LEU A 126 -10.40 -2.50 -13.62
CA LEU A 126 -11.82 -2.33 -13.29
C LEU A 126 -12.64 -3.60 -13.51
N ALA A 127 -12.26 -4.40 -14.51
CA ALA A 127 -12.94 -5.64 -14.84
C ALA A 127 -11.95 -6.64 -15.41
N SER A 128 -12.12 -7.91 -15.04
CA SER A 128 -11.37 -9.02 -15.59
C SER A 128 -12.31 -10.19 -15.87
N ILE A 129 -12.17 -10.80 -17.03
CA ILE A 129 -12.84 -12.06 -17.36
C ILE A 129 -11.86 -12.96 -18.11
N THR A 130 -11.84 -14.25 -17.79
CA THR A 130 -11.04 -15.21 -18.55
C THR A 130 -11.72 -15.51 -19.89
N PHE A 131 -10.95 -15.80 -20.93
CA PHE A 131 -11.53 -16.16 -22.23
C PHE A 131 -12.49 -17.35 -22.12
N GLN A 132 -12.17 -18.35 -21.27
CA GLN A 132 -13.03 -19.51 -21.06
C GLN A 132 -14.40 -19.11 -20.48
N ASN A 133 -14.43 -18.22 -19.47
CA ASN A 133 -15.67 -17.76 -18.87
C ASN A 133 -16.43 -16.81 -19.80
N TYR A 134 -15.73 -15.96 -20.53
CA TYR A 134 -16.33 -15.06 -21.52
C TYR A 134 -17.06 -15.85 -22.62
N PHE A 135 -16.43 -16.90 -23.16
CA PHE A 135 -17.05 -17.72 -24.20
C PHE A 135 -18.27 -18.52 -23.72
N ARG A 136 -18.36 -18.83 -22.42
CA ARG A 136 -19.52 -19.53 -21.83
C ARG A 136 -20.79 -18.68 -21.76
N ILE A 137 -20.70 -17.36 -21.90
CA ILE A 137 -21.86 -16.45 -21.84
C ILE A 137 -22.68 -16.54 -23.14
N TYR A 138 -22.06 -16.99 -24.24
CA TYR A 138 -22.73 -17.08 -25.55
C TYR A 138 -23.68 -18.29 -25.61
N GLN A 139 -24.91 -18.06 -26.08
CA GLN A 139 -25.89 -19.14 -26.30
C GLN A 139 -25.44 -20.19 -27.32
N LYS A 140 -24.56 -19.80 -28.25
CA LYS A 140 -23.93 -20.69 -29.21
C LYS A 140 -22.48 -20.30 -29.36
N LEU A 141 -21.59 -21.27 -29.14
CA LEU A 141 -20.15 -21.14 -29.30
C LEU A 141 -19.66 -22.19 -30.31
N SER A 142 -18.87 -21.77 -31.29
CA SER A 142 -18.25 -22.67 -32.27
C SER A 142 -16.84 -22.20 -32.58
N GLY A 143 -15.91 -23.14 -32.79
CA GLY A 143 -14.52 -22.85 -33.15
C GLY A 143 -13.96 -23.91 -34.10
N MET A 144 -12.96 -23.52 -34.88
CA MET A 144 -12.24 -24.38 -35.82
C MET A 144 -10.75 -24.08 -35.70
N THR A 145 -9.90 -25.11 -35.78
CA THR A 145 -8.44 -24.97 -35.78
C THR A 145 -7.84 -26.00 -36.75
N GLY A 146 -6.71 -25.65 -37.36
CA GLY A 146 -5.98 -26.52 -38.29
C GLY A 146 -4.96 -27.44 -37.61
N THR A 147 -4.62 -27.20 -36.34
CA THR A 147 -3.54 -27.88 -35.63
C THR A 147 -3.85 -27.98 -34.13
N ALA A 148 -5.02 -28.49 -33.78
CA ALA A 148 -5.49 -28.52 -32.39
C ALA A 148 -4.45 -29.03 -31.39
#